data_AF-A0A9P5A920-F1
#
_entry.id   AF-A0A9P5A920-F1
#
_cell.length_a   1.000
_cell.length_b   1.000
_cell.length_c   1.000
_cell.angle_alpha   90.00
_cell.angle_beta   90.00
_cell.angle_gamma   90.00
#
_symmetry.space_group_name_H-M   'P 1'
#
loop_
_entity.id
_entity.type
_entity.pdbx_description
1 polymer ?
#
loop_
_entity_poly.entity_id
_entity_poly.type
_entity_poly.pdbx_seq_one_letter_code
_entity_poly.pdbx_strand_id
1 'polypeptide(L)'
;MDDLNCNGLNATECLLRVTASILEQLKEENSAFNWDPASFVVTLVISIIAAAFAFFAIIQGFLATGPGRHKCSKYAIGTWARLSKRRFDWSELRYRSVAQTPVIRVTALIEKMKTSDKTSLHEWTKDRCAWNQDRLYPKLKHYQKDISDYFPATWLRLLTYTRLHHPELWWSNPQGTDYLPSDLAAAPAYSTVADLIIVSSISAGKIRFNSTVQVTAEEASLQGEYMDLNFRNHPLLGVYGAVDQA
;
A
#
# COMPACT_ATOMS: atom_id res chain seq x y z
N MET A 1 -58.63 17.17 -2.18
CA MET A 1 -57.71 17.61 -3.26
C MET A 1 -58.44 18.74 -3.96
N ASP A 2 -58.40 19.91 -3.35
CA ASP A 2 -59.13 21.08 -3.84
C ASP A 2 -58.25 21.87 -4.81
N ASP A 3 -58.88 22.32 -5.89
CA ASP A 3 -58.27 22.95 -7.06
C ASP A 3 -57.38 24.15 -6.69
N LEU A 4 -56.04 23.96 -6.78
CA LEU A 4 -55.06 25.06 -6.79
C LEU A 4 -55.09 25.78 -8.14
N ASN A 5 -56.21 26.42 -8.46
CA ASN A 5 -56.35 27.19 -9.68
C ASN A 5 -55.89 28.64 -9.46
N CYS A 6 -54.65 28.94 -9.84
CA CYS A 6 -54.04 30.27 -9.74
C CYS A 6 -54.41 31.21 -10.91
N ASN A 7 -55.66 31.16 -11.39
CA ASN A 7 -56.09 32.03 -12.48
C ASN A 7 -56.33 33.46 -11.96
N GLY A 8 -55.44 34.40 -12.32
CA GLY A 8 -55.60 35.83 -12.07
C GLY A 8 -54.81 36.43 -10.90
N LEU A 9 -53.95 35.65 -10.22
CA LEU A 9 -53.09 36.13 -9.13
C LEU A 9 -51.65 36.40 -9.61
N ASN A 10 -50.97 37.35 -8.96
CA ASN A 10 -49.54 37.56 -9.14
C ASN A 10 -48.75 36.32 -8.69
N ALA A 11 -47.62 36.05 -9.34
CA ALA A 11 -46.82 34.84 -9.13
C ALA A 11 -46.41 34.62 -7.66
N THR A 12 -46.18 35.69 -6.91
CA THR A 12 -45.83 35.65 -5.47
C THR A 12 -47.01 35.23 -4.59
N GLU A 13 -48.24 35.66 -4.91
CA GLU A 13 -49.43 35.30 -4.14
C GLU A 13 -49.86 33.86 -4.38
N CYS A 14 -49.74 33.37 -5.63
CA CYS A 14 -49.95 31.96 -5.93
C CYS A 14 -48.96 31.08 -5.16
N LEU A 15 -47.67 31.47 -5.13
CA LEU A 15 -46.63 30.70 -4.43
C LEU A 15 -46.87 30.67 -2.92
N LEU A 16 -47.27 31.79 -2.30
CA LEU A 16 -47.65 31.83 -0.90
C LEU A 16 -48.83 30.90 -0.59
N ARG A 17 -49.86 30.89 -1.45
CA ARG A 17 -51.04 30.05 -1.26
C ARG A 17 -50.73 28.56 -1.37
N VAL A 18 -49.90 28.19 -2.34
CA VAL A 18 -49.41 26.80 -2.50
C VAL A 18 -48.60 26.38 -1.27
N THR A 19 -47.70 27.24 -0.79
CA THR A 19 -46.90 26.92 0.40
C THR A 19 -47.75 26.80 1.66
N ALA A 20 -48.77 27.66 1.83
CA ALA A 20 -49.69 27.60 2.95
C ALA A 20 -50.51 26.31 2.92
N SER A 21 -51.04 25.89 1.76
CA SER A 21 -51.80 24.65 1.66
C SER A 21 -50.95 23.41 1.92
N ILE A 22 -49.68 23.40 1.49
CA ILE A 22 -48.74 22.31 1.81
C ILE A 22 -48.45 22.28 3.31
N LEU A 23 -48.25 23.45 3.93
CA LEU A 23 -47.99 23.54 5.36
C LEU A 23 -49.20 23.07 6.19
N GLU A 24 -50.41 23.41 5.77
CA GLU A 24 -51.66 22.95 6.39
C GLU A 24 -51.85 21.43 6.23
N GLN A 25 -51.59 20.88 5.04
CA GLN A 25 -51.62 19.42 4.82
C GLN A 25 -50.62 18.69 5.71
N LEU A 26 -49.37 19.18 5.78
CA LEU A 26 -48.35 18.60 6.65
C LEU A 26 -48.71 18.73 8.13
N LYS A 27 -49.40 19.82 8.52
CA LYS A 27 -49.88 20.02 9.89
C LYS A 27 -51.02 19.07 10.22
N GLU A 28 -51.94 18.85 9.29
CA GLU A 28 -53.10 17.96 9.46
C GLU A 28 -52.65 16.50 9.53
N GLU A 29 -51.72 16.07 8.66
CA GLU A 29 -51.06 14.75 8.72
C GLU A 29 -50.30 14.53 10.04
N ASN A 30 -49.56 15.53 10.53
CA ASN A 30 -48.90 15.46 11.84
C ASN A 30 -49.88 15.49 13.03
N SER A 31 -51.07 16.08 12.86
CA SER A 31 -52.10 16.11 13.91
C SER A 31 -52.91 14.80 13.98
N ALA A 32 -53.00 14.07 12.87
CA ALA A 32 -53.55 12.72 12.79
C ALA A 32 -52.52 11.64 13.13
N PHE A 33 -51.25 12.01 13.30
CA PHE A 33 -50.21 11.13 13.82
C PHE A 33 -50.52 10.82 15.28
N ASN A 34 -51.10 9.64 15.50
CA ASN A 34 -51.40 9.12 16.83
C ASN A 34 -50.06 8.93 17.56
N TRP A 35 -49.72 9.86 18.46
CA TRP A 35 -48.52 9.82 19.29
C TRP A 35 -48.62 8.68 20.32
N ASP A 36 -48.72 7.45 19.85
CA ASP A 36 -48.60 6.30 20.72
C ASP A 36 -47.15 6.28 21.21
N PRO A 37 -46.88 6.47 22.51
CA PRO A 37 -45.53 6.51 23.05
C PRO A 37 -44.73 5.25 22.66
N ALA A 38 -45.39 4.11 22.43
CA ALA A 38 -44.75 2.90 21.92
C ALA A 38 -44.20 3.09 20.49
N SER A 39 -44.96 3.69 19.58
CA SER A 39 -44.54 3.95 18.19
C SER A 39 -43.40 4.97 18.10
N PHE A 40 -43.44 5.99 18.96
CA PHE A 40 -42.39 7.00 19.05
C PHE A 40 -41.06 6.39 19.53
N VAL A 41 -41.10 5.57 20.58
CA VAL A 41 -39.91 4.89 21.10
C VAL A 41 -39.32 3.93 20.06
N VAL A 42 -40.15 3.16 19.36
CA VAL A 42 -39.69 2.28 18.28
C VAL A 42 -39.04 3.07 17.16
N THR A 43 -39.66 4.16 16.71
CA THR A 43 -39.12 5.05 15.66
C THR A 43 -37.79 5.68 16.09
N LEU A 44 -37.69 6.12 17.34
CA LEU A 44 -36.45 6.66 17.92
C LEU A 44 -35.33 5.61 17.90
N VAL A 45 -35.61 4.39 18.35
CA VAL A 45 -34.62 3.29 18.35
C VAL A 45 -34.15 2.98 16.93
N ILE A 46 -35.08 2.87 15.97
CA ILE A 46 -34.75 2.63 14.56
C ILE A 46 -33.89 3.78 14.02
N SER A 47 -34.20 5.03 14.35
CA SER A 47 -33.42 6.19 13.90
C SER A 47 -31.99 6.19 14.45
N ILE A 48 -31.79 5.80 15.72
CA ILE A 48 -30.47 5.69 16.34
C ILE A 48 -29.65 4.59 15.65
N ILE A 49 -30.27 3.44 15.40
CA ILE A 49 -29.63 2.32 14.69
C ILE A 49 -29.26 2.75 13.26
N ALA A 50 -30.16 3.39 12.54
CA ALA A 50 -29.91 3.88 11.18
C ALA A 50 -28.77 4.91 11.17
N ALA A 51 -28.75 5.85 12.12
CA ALA A 51 -27.67 6.82 12.26
C ALA A 51 -26.32 6.14 12.55
N ALA A 52 -26.29 5.10 13.38
CA ALA A 52 -25.09 4.33 13.65
C ALA A 52 -24.57 3.63 12.37
N PHE A 53 -25.45 3.01 11.59
CA PHE A 53 -25.07 2.40 10.31
C PHE A 53 -24.53 3.42 9.32
N ALA A 54 -25.18 4.59 9.19
CA ALA A 54 -24.69 5.67 8.33
C ALA A 54 -23.30 6.15 8.77
N PHE A 55 -23.09 6.30 10.09
CA PHE A 55 -21.80 6.68 10.65
C PHE A 55 -20.70 5.65 10.35
N PHE A 56 -20.98 4.35 10.55
CA PHE A 56 -20.04 3.29 10.20
C PHE A 56 -19.76 3.22 8.70
N ALA A 57 -20.76 3.42 7.85
CA ALA A 57 -20.59 3.44 6.40
C ALA A 57 -19.66 4.59 5.96
N ILE A 58 -19.80 5.77 6.57
CA ILE A 58 -18.90 6.90 6.34
C ILE A 58 -17.46 6.54 6.73
N ILE A 59 -17.26 5.97 7.94
CA ILE A 59 -15.94 5.54 8.41
C ILE A 59 -15.33 4.50 7.47
N GLN A 60 -16.12 3.49 7.08
CA GLN A 60 -15.68 2.44 6.17
C GLN A 60 -15.29 3.02 4.81
N GLY A 61 -16.07 3.97 4.27
CA GLY A 61 -15.73 4.71 3.05
C GLY A 61 -14.37 5.41 3.18
N PHE A 62 -14.14 6.15 4.26
CA PHE A 62 -12.86 6.83 4.48
C PHE A 62 -11.68 5.85 4.65
N LEU A 63 -11.88 4.71 5.32
CA LEU A 63 -10.82 3.73 5.56
C LEU A 63 -10.51 2.85 4.35
N ALA A 64 -11.48 2.60 3.47
CA ALA A 64 -11.34 1.78 2.27
C ALA A 64 -10.60 2.50 1.12
N THR A 65 -10.54 3.84 1.14
CA THR A 65 -10.09 4.66 0.00
C THR A 65 -8.56 4.76 -0.15
N GLY A 66 -7.77 3.90 0.52
CA GLY A 66 -6.29 3.97 0.50
C GLY A 66 -5.62 2.78 -0.19
N PRO A 67 -5.56 2.71 -1.53
CA PRO A 67 -4.93 1.59 -2.25
C PRO A 67 -3.45 1.42 -1.88
N GLY A 68 -2.74 2.50 -1.52
CA GLY A 68 -1.34 2.46 -1.15
C GLY A 68 -1.05 1.73 0.17
N ARG A 69 -2.04 1.55 1.05
CA ARG A 69 -1.87 0.93 2.36
C ARG A 69 -1.45 -0.53 2.28
N HIS A 70 -1.99 -1.28 1.31
CA HIS A 70 -1.68 -2.70 1.16
C HIS A 70 -0.25 -2.90 0.65
N LYS A 71 0.22 -1.99 -0.23
CA LYS A 71 1.53 -2.06 -0.90
C LYS A 71 2.72 -1.78 0.02
N CYS A 72 2.51 -1.08 1.13
CA CYS A 72 3.54 -0.79 2.15
C CYS A 72 3.37 -1.60 3.44
N SER A 73 2.47 -2.58 3.44
CA SER A 73 2.17 -3.37 4.64
C SER A 73 3.35 -4.26 5.05
N LYS A 74 3.36 -4.68 6.32
CA LYS A 74 4.31 -5.68 6.84
C LYS A 74 4.29 -6.97 6.02
N TYR A 75 3.11 -7.35 5.53
CA TYR A 75 2.95 -8.50 4.65
C TYR A 75 3.55 -8.25 3.26
N ALA A 76 3.49 -7.03 2.72
CA ALA A 76 4.02 -6.73 1.39
C ALA A 76 5.55 -6.60 1.38
N ILE A 77 6.12 -5.80 2.29
CA ILE A 77 7.53 -5.38 2.25
C ILE A 77 8.36 -5.81 3.48
N GLY A 78 7.79 -6.62 4.39
CA GLY A 78 8.52 -7.22 5.51
C GLY A 78 9.09 -6.20 6.49
N THR A 79 10.36 -6.36 6.87
CA THR A 79 11.12 -5.48 7.79
C THR A 79 11.09 -4.00 7.38
N TRP A 80 10.97 -3.71 6.09
CA TRP A 80 10.91 -2.36 5.53
C TRP A 80 9.63 -1.60 5.86
N ALA A 81 8.55 -2.30 6.21
CA ALA A 81 7.30 -1.68 6.61
C ALA A 81 7.46 -0.80 7.87
N ARG A 82 8.44 -1.11 8.74
CA ARG A 82 8.73 -0.30 9.94
C ARG A 82 9.23 1.10 9.60
N LEU A 83 9.90 1.26 8.46
CA LEU A 83 10.42 2.55 8.00
C LEU A 83 9.36 3.37 7.25
N SER A 84 8.28 2.71 6.82
CA SER A 84 7.20 3.34 6.08
C SER A 84 6.36 4.22 7.00
N LYS A 85 5.89 5.36 6.48
CA LYS A 85 5.12 6.35 7.25
C LYS A 85 3.75 6.56 6.63
N ARG A 86 2.74 6.76 7.48
CA ARG A 86 1.39 7.14 7.07
C ARG A 86 1.08 8.52 7.62
N ARG A 87 0.61 9.42 6.77
CA ARG A 87 0.20 10.79 7.15
C ARG A 87 -1.23 11.04 6.70
N PHE A 88 -2.03 11.69 7.54
CA PHE A 88 -3.33 12.16 7.11
C PHE A 88 -3.15 13.49 6.38
N ASP A 89 -3.65 13.58 5.16
CA ASP A 89 -3.68 14.81 4.39
C ASP A 89 -5.05 15.47 4.58
N TRP A 90 -5.06 16.62 5.27
CA TRP A 90 -6.27 17.38 5.55
C TRP A 90 -6.85 18.07 4.33
N SER A 91 -6.04 18.35 3.31
CA SER A 91 -6.50 19.04 2.10
C SER A 91 -7.34 18.12 1.19
N GLU A 92 -7.00 16.83 1.18
CA GLU A 92 -7.67 15.81 0.38
C GLU A 92 -8.50 14.84 1.24
N LEU A 93 -8.55 15.07 2.56
CA LEU A 93 -9.21 14.23 3.57
C LEU A 93 -8.88 12.74 3.44
N ARG A 94 -7.63 12.41 3.13
CA ARG A 94 -7.20 11.02 2.89
C ARG A 94 -5.87 10.69 3.58
N TYR A 95 -5.70 9.42 3.93
CA TYR A 95 -4.39 8.93 4.39
C TYR A 95 -3.46 8.71 3.21
N ARG A 96 -2.30 9.38 3.24
CA ARG A 96 -1.19 9.13 2.32
C ARG A 96 -0.18 8.17 2.93
N SER A 97 0.19 7.15 2.15
CA SER A 97 1.14 6.12 2.56
C SER A 97 2.46 6.28 1.80
N VAL A 98 3.57 6.38 2.54
CA VAL A 98 4.91 6.47 1.97
C VAL A 98 5.69 5.24 2.40
N ALA A 99 5.94 4.34 1.45
CA ALA A 99 6.81 3.19 1.64
C ALA A 99 8.27 3.63 1.60
N GLN A 100 9.11 3.02 2.43
CA GLN A 100 10.56 3.10 2.28
C GLN A 100 11.03 1.82 1.60
N THR A 101 11.68 1.92 0.45
CA THR A 101 12.17 0.76 -0.32
C THR A 101 13.68 0.84 -0.51
N PRO A 102 14.38 -0.30 -0.68
CA PRO A 102 15.82 -0.29 -0.89
C PRO A 102 16.22 0.35 -2.22
N VAL A 103 17.36 1.01 -2.19
CA VAL A 103 18.17 1.30 -3.36
C VAL A 103 19.28 0.24 -3.43
N ILE A 104 19.09 -0.77 -4.28
CA ILE A 104 20.02 -1.88 -4.45
C ILE A 104 21.17 -1.40 -5.33
N ARG A 105 22.29 -1.06 -4.69
CA ARG A 105 23.57 -0.71 -5.32
C ARG A 105 24.69 -1.51 -4.68
N VAL A 106 25.43 -2.29 -5.48
CA VAL A 106 26.45 -3.21 -4.97
C VAL A 106 27.66 -2.45 -4.44
N THR A 107 28.13 -1.42 -5.15
CA THR A 107 29.26 -0.57 -4.73
C THR A 107 29.03 0.01 -3.34
N ALA A 108 27.80 0.45 -3.13
CA ALA A 108 27.35 1.17 -1.97
C ALA A 108 27.17 0.20 -0.78
N LEU A 109 26.72 -1.04 -1.03
CA LEU A 109 26.73 -2.13 -0.05
C LEU A 109 28.16 -2.49 0.40
N ILE A 110 29.10 -2.64 -0.56
CA ILE A 110 30.50 -2.97 -0.27
C ILE A 110 31.15 -1.88 0.60
N GLU A 111 30.87 -0.61 0.32
CA GLU A 111 31.37 0.51 1.11
C GLU A 111 30.87 0.43 2.56
N LYS A 112 29.56 0.22 2.77
CA LYS A 112 28.99 0.05 4.11
C LYS A 112 29.61 -1.12 4.87
N MET A 113 29.80 -2.27 4.22
CA MET A 113 30.45 -3.43 4.85
C MET A 113 31.89 -3.12 5.28
N LYS A 114 32.67 -2.40 4.45
CA LYS A 114 34.04 -1.97 4.80
C LYS A 114 34.07 -1.01 5.98
N THR A 115 33.10 -0.11 6.09
CA THR A 115 33.03 0.86 7.22
C THR A 115 32.61 0.18 8.53
N SER A 116 31.69 -0.78 8.45
CA SER A 116 31.26 -1.57 9.61
C SER A 116 32.39 -2.42 10.18
N ASP A 117 33.23 -2.99 9.32
CA ASP A 117 34.36 -3.84 9.73
C ASP A 117 35.40 -3.08 10.57
N LYS A 118 35.56 -1.76 10.33
CA LYS A 118 36.45 -0.89 11.13
C LYS A 118 35.94 -0.60 12.54
N THR A 119 34.64 -0.75 12.81
CA THR A 119 34.05 -0.52 14.14
C THR A 119 33.91 -1.82 14.95
N SER A 120 33.99 -2.99 14.31
CA SER A 120 33.80 -4.31 14.93
C SER A 120 35.09 -5.16 15.03
N LEU A 121 36.25 -4.51 15.15
CA LEU A 121 37.56 -5.16 15.23
C LEU A 121 37.85 -5.76 16.62
N HIS A 122 36.89 -6.48 17.21
CA HIS A 122 37.16 -7.25 18.42
C HIS A 122 36.59 -8.67 18.49
N GLU A 123 35.85 -9.15 17.48
CA GLU A 123 35.31 -10.52 17.56
C GLU A 123 35.15 -11.26 16.22
N TRP A 124 36.13 -11.14 15.32
CA TRP A 124 36.26 -12.05 14.18
C TRP A 124 36.96 -13.36 14.61
N THR A 125 36.19 -14.28 15.18
CA THR A 125 36.64 -15.65 15.47
C THR A 125 36.52 -16.53 14.22
N LYS A 126 37.59 -17.28 13.92
CA LYS A 126 37.81 -18.12 12.72
C LYS A 126 36.73 -19.18 12.41
N ASP A 127 35.81 -19.45 13.33
CA ASP A 127 34.83 -20.54 13.19
C ASP A 127 33.44 -20.09 12.69
N ARG A 128 33.24 -18.81 12.35
CA ARG A 128 31.92 -18.27 11.95
C ARG A 128 31.94 -17.67 10.54
N CYS A 129 32.04 -18.52 9.51
CA CYS A 129 31.92 -18.10 8.10
C CYS A 129 30.50 -17.65 7.68
N ALA A 130 29.53 -17.63 8.59
CA ALA A 130 28.18 -17.14 8.30
C ALA A 130 27.98 -15.77 8.96
N TRP A 131 27.92 -14.71 8.14
CA TRP A 131 27.40 -13.40 8.55
C TRP A 131 25.99 -13.59 9.10
N ASN A 132 25.84 -13.69 10.43
CA ASN A 132 24.55 -13.90 11.08
C ASN A 132 23.92 -12.54 11.43
N GLN A 133 23.22 -11.97 10.45
CA GLN A 133 22.64 -10.63 10.50
C GLN A 133 21.60 -10.47 11.62
N ASP A 134 20.92 -11.55 11.99
CA ASP A 134 19.93 -11.59 13.07
C ASP A 134 20.56 -11.26 14.43
N ARG A 135 21.87 -11.50 14.58
CA ARG A 135 22.62 -11.18 15.80
C ARG A 135 23.03 -9.71 15.87
N LEU A 136 23.28 -9.08 14.72
CA LEU A 136 23.59 -7.65 14.62
C LEU A 136 22.34 -6.79 14.85
N TYR A 137 21.16 -7.28 14.43
CA TYR A 137 19.92 -6.51 14.47
C TYR A 137 18.73 -7.28 15.08
N PRO A 138 18.76 -7.60 16.39
CA PRO A 138 17.78 -8.48 17.03
C PRO A 138 16.34 -7.93 17.01
N LYS A 139 16.16 -6.61 16.88
CA LYS A 139 14.85 -5.94 16.84
C LYS A 139 14.03 -6.20 15.55
N LEU A 140 14.60 -6.93 14.59
CA LEU A 140 13.99 -7.18 13.27
C LEU A 140 13.42 -8.58 13.09
N LYS A 141 13.65 -9.50 14.03
CA LYS A 141 13.28 -10.91 13.95
C LYS A 141 11.78 -11.17 13.73
N HIS A 142 10.90 -10.28 14.19
CA HIS A 142 9.44 -10.45 14.10
C HIS A 142 8.83 -10.03 12.75
N TYR A 143 9.67 -9.58 11.81
CA TYR A 143 9.25 -9.06 10.50
C TYR A 143 9.91 -9.77 9.32
N GLN A 144 10.67 -10.82 9.61
CA GLN A 144 11.37 -11.63 8.63
C GLN A 144 10.41 -12.65 8.04
N LYS A 145 10.43 -12.75 6.72
CA LYS A 145 9.73 -13.81 5.99
C LYS A 145 10.66 -14.99 5.79
N ASP A 146 10.10 -16.18 5.88
CA ASP A 146 10.81 -17.39 5.50
C ASP A 146 10.96 -17.46 3.98
N ILE A 147 11.94 -18.22 3.49
CA ILE A 147 12.18 -18.43 2.06
C ILE A 147 10.95 -19.04 1.37
N SER A 148 10.18 -19.86 2.09
CA SER A 148 8.96 -20.51 1.60
C SER A 148 7.72 -19.60 1.59
N ASP A 149 7.78 -18.41 2.18
CA ASP A 149 6.64 -17.50 2.25
C ASP A 149 6.31 -16.88 0.88
N TYR A 150 5.05 -16.49 0.68
CA TYR A 150 4.68 -15.66 -0.47
C TYR A 150 5.24 -14.24 -0.32
N PHE A 151 5.89 -13.70 -1.36
CA PHE A 151 6.49 -12.37 -1.38
C PHE A 151 5.77 -11.43 -2.36
N PRO A 152 4.87 -10.53 -1.89
CA PRO A 152 4.29 -9.50 -2.77
C PRO A 152 5.34 -8.56 -3.36
N ALA A 153 6.40 -8.27 -2.59
CA ALA A 153 7.59 -7.58 -3.07
C ALA A 153 8.63 -8.60 -3.57
N THR A 154 8.76 -8.73 -4.89
CA THR A 154 9.73 -9.64 -5.54
C THR A 154 11.18 -9.30 -5.19
N TRP A 155 11.51 -8.01 -5.04
CA TRP A 155 12.83 -7.60 -4.56
C TRP A 155 13.13 -8.06 -3.13
N LEU A 156 12.11 -8.17 -2.27
CA LEU A 156 12.30 -8.65 -0.90
C LEU A 156 12.68 -10.13 -0.92
N ARG A 157 12.06 -10.92 -1.80
CA ARG A 157 12.44 -12.31 -2.04
C ARG A 157 13.92 -12.41 -2.39
N LEU A 158 14.38 -11.66 -3.39
CA LEU A 158 15.79 -11.62 -3.80
C LEU A 158 16.71 -11.37 -2.60
N LEU A 159 16.42 -10.32 -1.81
CA LEU A 159 17.21 -10.00 -0.63
C LEU A 159 17.12 -11.03 0.48
N THR A 160 15.99 -11.73 0.64
CA THR A 160 15.86 -12.82 1.63
C THR A 160 16.75 -14.00 1.25
N TYR A 161 16.77 -14.39 -0.04
CA TYR A 161 17.62 -15.47 -0.53
C TYR A 161 19.11 -15.17 -0.40
N THR A 162 19.54 -13.93 -0.68
CA THR A 162 20.93 -13.51 -0.48
C THR A 162 21.28 -13.26 0.99
N ARG A 163 20.30 -13.37 1.90
CA ARG A 163 20.40 -12.88 3.28
C ARG A 163 20.95 -11.45 3.32
N LEU A 164 20.31 -10.52 2.63
CA LEU A 164 20.60 -9.08 2.63
C LEU A 164 19.32 -8.26 2.87
N HIS A 165 18.31 -8.84 3.51
CA HIS A 165 16.98 -8.24 3.63
C HIS A 165 16.88 -7.10 4.67
N HIS A 166 17.92 -6.86 5.48
CA HIS A 166 17.87 -5.82 6.51
C HIS A 166 17.96 -4.41 5.92
N PRO A 167 17.10 -3.48 6.35
CA PRO A 167 17.05 -2.13 5.80
C PRO A 167 18.30 -1.29 6.09
N GLU A 168 19.05 -1.62 7.13
CA GLU A 168 20.24 -0.87 7.55
C GLU A 168 21.42 -1.04 6.57
N LEU A 169 21.43 -2.17 5.84
CA LEU A 169 22.45 -2.47 4.82
C LEU A 169 22.33 -1.58 3.58
N TRP A 170 21.14 -1.05 3.32
CA TRP A 170 20.83 -0.35 2.08
C TRP A 170 20.53 1.12 2.33
N TRP A 171 20.58 1.94 1.28
CA TRP A 171 19.90 3.22 1.34
C TRP A 171 18.41 2.99 1.10
N SER A 172 17.59 3.84 1.72
CA SER A 172 16.14 3.82 1.56
C SER A 172 15.70 4.99 0.70
N ASN A 173 14.76 4.75 -0.21
CA ASN A 173 14.10 5.79 -0.99
C ASN A 173 12.61 5.87 -0.60
N PRO A 174 12.08 7.05 -0.24
CA PRO A 174 10.65 7.21 0.00
C PRO A 174 9.86 7.08 -1.30
N GLN A 175 8.76 6.33 -1.28
CA GLN A 175 7.85 6.11 -2.41
C GLN A 175 6.41 6.28 -1.97
N GLY A 176 5.68 7.19 -2.62
CA GLY A 176 4.24 7.35 -2.40
C GLY A 176 3.48 6.17 -2.99
N THR A 177 2.88 5.33 -2.15
CA THR A 177 2.26 4.08 -2.63
C THR A 177 0.88 4.29 -3.24
N ASP A 178 0.26 5.45 -3.00
CA ASP A 178 -1.07 5.79 -3.51
C ASP A 178 -1.09 6.06 -5.02
N TYR A 179 0.06 6.43 -5.60
CA TYR A 179 0.22 6.68 -7.03
C TYR A 179 0.79 5.47 -7.79
N LEU A 180 1.04 4.35 -7.09
CA LEU A 180 1.56 3.16 -7.74
C LEU A 180 0.46 2.47 -8.55
N PRO A 181 0.77 1.95 -9.76
CA PRO A 181 -0.15 1.17 -10.58
C PRO A 181 -0.81 0.05 -9.79
N SER A 182 -2.11 -0.20 -9.99
CA SER A 182 -2.88 -1.27 -9.31
C SER A 182 -2.22 -2.64 -9.42
N ASP A 183 -1.51 -2.87 -10.52
CA ASP A 183 -0.91 -4.15 -10.89
C ASP A 183 0.30 -4.51 -10.02
N LEU A 184 0.85 -3.53 -9.30
CA LEU A 184 1.90 -3.76 -8.32
C LEU A 184 1.31 -4.18 -6.97
N ALA A 185 1.62 -5.40 -6.55
CA ALA A 185 1.25 -5.93 -5.23
C ALA A 185 1.99 -5.25 -4.07
N ALA A 186 3.16 -4.65 -4.32
CA ALA A 186 4.00 -3.98 -3.32
C ALA A 186 4.77 -2.78 -3.91
N ALA A 187 5.31 -1.94 -3.03
CA ALA A 187 6.17 -0.83 -3.43
C ALA A 187 7.46 -1.33 -4.11
N PRO A 188 7.84 -0.80 -5.30
CA PRO A 188 9.03 -1.25 -6.03
C PRO A 188 10.32 -0.70 -5.41
N ALA A 189 11.40 -1.47 -5.54
CA ALA A 189 12.75 -1.05 -5.18
C ALA A 189 13.48 -0.45 -6.40
N TYR A 190 14.52 0.34 -6.13
CA TYR A 190 15.34 0.95 -7.19
C TYR A 190 16.66 0.22 -7.31
N SER A 191 17.11 -0.01 -8.53
CA SER A 191 18.41 -0.60 -8.80
C SER A 191 18.84 -0.32 -10.23
N THR A 192 20.12 -0.55 -10.52
CA THR A 192 20.59 -0.63 -11.90
C THR A 192 20.44 -2.07 -12.40
N VAL A 193 20.31 -2.25 -13.73
CA VAL A 193 20.24 -3.59 -14.34
C VAL A 193 21.47 -4.43 -13.94
N ALA A 194 22.66 -3.82 -13.95
CA ALA A 194 23.90 -4.47 -13.57
C ALA A 194 23.91 -4.91 -12.10
N ASP A 195 23.48 -4.03 -11.17
CA ASP A 195 23.41 -4.37 -9.74
C ASP A 195 22.41 -5.52 -9.48
N LEU A 196 21.26 -5.53 -10.17
CA LEU A 196 20.31 -6.63 -10.08
C LEU A 196 20.90 -7.94 -10.57
N ILE A 197 21.56 -7.94 -11.73
CA ILE A 197 22.22 -9.14 -12.25
C ILE A 197 23.28 -9.65 -11.27
N ILE A 198 24.08 -8.76 -10.68
CA ILE A 198 25.10 -9.14 -9.68
C ILE A 198 24.44 -9.75 -8.44
N VAL A 199 23.43 -9.10 -7.85
CA VAL A 199 22.76 -9.62 -6.64
C VAL A 199 22.06 -10.95 -6.94
N SER A 200 21.35 -11.04 -8.07
CA SER A 200 20.69 -12.28 -8.51
C SER A 200 21.70 -13.39 -8.82
N SER A 201 22.88 -13.07 -9.34
CA SER A 201 23.93 -14.06 -9.60
C SER A 201 24.42 -14.76 -8.34
N ILE A 202 24.43 -14.04 -7.21
CA ILE A 202 24.85 -14.60 -5.91
C ILE A 202 23.82 -15.62 -5.39
N SER A 203 22.53 -15.39 -5.66
CA SER A 203 21.45 -16.25 -5.15
C SER A 203 20.96 -17.31 -6.14
N ALA A 204 21.19 -17.15 -7.44
CA ALA A 204 20.65 -18.01 -8.48
C ALA A 204 21.44 -19.31 -8.69
N GLY A 205 22.63 -19.45 -8.11
CA GLY A 205 23.48 -20.63 -8.31
C GLY A 205 23.95 -20.72 -9.77
N LYS A 206 23.43 -21.69 -10.54
CA LYS A 206 23.77 -21.86 -11.96
C LYS A 206 22.98 -20.87 -12.82
N ILE A 207 23.69 -19.91 -13.40
CA ILE A 207 23.09 -18.83 -14.20
C ILE A 207 23.11 -19.21 -15.68
N ARG A 208 21.95 -19.10 -16.33
CA ARG A 208 21.87 -18.97 -17.79
C ARG A 208 21.53 -17.53 -18.13
N PHE A 209 22.46 -16.87 -18.81
CA PHE A 209 22.23 -15.54 -19.35
C PHE A 209 21.78 -15.68 -20.80
N ASN A 210 20.55 -15.28 -21.09
CA ASN A 210 20.07 -15.19 -22.46
C ASN A 210 20.15 -13.73 -22.88
N SER A 211 21.11 -13.40 -23.75
CA SER A 211 21.19 -12.09 -24.41
C SER A 211 21.31 -12.33 -25.89
N THR A 212 20.32 -11.86 -26.65
CA THR A 212 20.45 -11.83 -28.10
C THR A 212 21.37 -10.67 -28.51
N VAL A 213 21.82 -10.68 -29.76
CA VAL A 213 22.97 -9.91 -30.28
C VAL A 213 22.69 -8.40 -30.38
N GLN A 214 21.46 -7.94 -30.13
CA GLN A 214 21.08 -6.52 -30.08
C GLN A 214 20.60 -6.15 -28.68
N VAL A 215 21.47 -5.50 -27.91
CA VAL A 215 21.32 -5.27 -26.48
C VAL A 215 20.24 -4.21 -26.19
N THR A 216 19.01 -4.65 -26.00
CA THR A 216 18.02 -3.91 -25.21
C THR A 216 17.90 -4.58 -23.84
N ALA A 217 17.90 -3.80 -22.76
CA ALA A 217 17.78 -4.30 -21.38
C ALA A 217 16.52 -5.17 -21.16
N GLU A 218 15.53 -5.05 -22.05
CA GLU A 218 14.25 -5.77 -22.05
C GLU A 218 14.38 -7.26 -22.40
N GLU A 219 15.45 -7.69 -23.07
CA GLU A 219 15.64 -9.09 -23.48
C GLU A 219 16.57 -9.87 -22.57
N ALA A 220 17.20 -9.20 -21.61
CA ALA A 220 18.05 -9.88 -20.64
C ALA A 220 17.18 -10.74 -19.71
N SER A 221 17.51 -12.02 -19.59
CA SER A 221 16.97 -12.89 -18.55
C SER A 221 18.08 -13.68 -17.89
N LEU A 222 17.89 -13.91 -16.60
CA LEU A 222 18.75 -14.72 -15.76
C LEU A 222 17.89 -15.82 -15.17
N GLN A 223 18.17 -17.06 -15.58
CA GLN A 223 17.53 -18.24 -15.03
C GLN A 223 18.44 -18.87 -13.98
N GLY A 224 17.89 -19.16 -12.80
CA GLY A 224 18.60 -19.71 -11.65
C GLY A 224 17.96 -20.99 -11.12
N GLU A 225 18.61 -21.61 -10.15
CA GLU A 225 18.07 -22.78 -9.43
C GLU A 225 16.95 -22.38 -8.44
N TYR A 226 17.04 -21.18 -7.87
CA TYR A 226 16.14 -20.71 -6.82
C TYR A 226 15.24 -19.55 -7.23
N MET A 227 15.62 -18.84 -8.29
CA MET A 227 14.92 -17.65 -8.76
C MET A 227 15.25 -17.36 -10.22
N ASP A 228 14.28 -16.78 -10.90
CA ASP A 228 14.42 -16.26 -12.24
C ASP A 228 14.27 -14.74 -12.22
N LEU A 229 15.19 -14.02 -12.86
CA LEU A 229 15.13 -12.58 -13.05
C LEU A 229 14.83 -12.28 -14.52
N ASN A 230 13.70 -11.63 -14.76
CA ASN A 230 13.26 -11.23 -16.08
C ASN A 230 13.03 -9.71 -16.11
N PHE A 231 13.54 -9.02 -17.13
CA PHE A 231 13.22 -7.62 -17.34
C PHE A 231 11.97 -7.49 -18.20
N ARG A 232 11.05 -6.62 -17.78
CA ARG A 232 9.79 -6.37 -18.48
C ARG A 232 9.57 -4.87 -18.59
N ASN A 233 8.82 -4.44 -19.59
CA ASN A 233 8.46 -3.04 -19.76
C ASN A 233 7.05 -2.80 -19.16
N HIS A 234 6.90 -1.70 -18.43
CA HIS A 234 5.64 -1.27 -17.86
C HIS A 234 5.33 0.18 -18.30
N PRO A 235 4.12 0.49 -18.78
CA PRO A 235 3.78 1.81 -19.33
C PRO A 235 4.10 3.00 -18.42
N LEU A 236 3.99 2.81 -17.09
CA LEU A 236 4.21 3.87 -16.09
C LEU A 236 5.56 3.78 -15.35
N LEU A 237 6.23 2.62 -15.37
CA LEU A 237 7.47 2.41 -14.58
C LEU A 237 8.70 2.29 -15.49
N GLY A 238 8.50 2.14 -16.80
CA GLY A 238 9.54 1.78 -17.74
C GLY A 238 10.00 0.34 -17.53
N VAL A 239 11.29 0.09 -17.73
CA VAL A 239 11.89 -1.24 -17.57
C VAL A 239 12.01 -1.58 -16.09
N TYR A 240 11.46 -2.72 -15.68
CA TYR A 240 11.56 -3.23 -14.31
C TYR A 240 11.97 -4.70 -14.30
N GLY A 241 12.69 -5.10 -13.25
CA GLY A 241 13.05 -6.49 -13.00
C GLY A 241 11.96 -7.20 -12.20
N ALA A 242 11.40 -8.28 -12.75
CA ALA A 242 10.54 -9.21 -12.05
C ALA A 242 11.39 -10.40 -11.57
N VAL A 243 11.32 -10.71 -10.27
CA VAL A 243 11.98 -11.87 -9.68
C VAL A 243 10.91 -12.91 -9.37
N ASP A 244 10.93 -13.99 -10.13
CA ASP A 244 9.99 -15.10 -10.04
C ASP A 244 10.65 -16.32 -9.35
N GLN A 245 9.82 -17.27 -8.91
CA GLN A 245 10.33 -18.57 -8.47
C GLN A 245 10.81 -19.36 -9.68
N ALA A 246 12.00 -19.96 -9.59
CA ALA A 246 12.44 -20.97 -10.55
C ALA A 246 11.57 -22.23 -10.47
#